data_AF-A0A653CEF9-F1
#
_entry.id   AF-A0A653CEF9-F1
#
_cell.length_a   1.000
_cell.length_b   1.000
_cell.length_c   1.000
_cell.angle_alpha   90.00
_cell.angle_beta   90.00
_cell.angle_gamma   90.00
#
_symmetry.space_group_name_H-M   'P 1'
#
loop_
_entity.id
_entity.type
_entity.pdbx_description
1 polymer ?
#
loop_
_entity_poly.entity_id
_entity_poly.type
_entity_poly.pdbx_seq_one_letter_code
_entity_poly.pdbx_strand_id
1 'polypeptide(L)'
;SAAYSLGINYNNTKVIIVDREHDNHREIKSIGRCEVVQSFVYLGSLIDNSGSCENEIRRRIQQAQICLSNSIQKYGEHKRLNQRHFCNFSDVVITPYFTKL
;
A
#
# COMPACT_ATOMS: atom_id res chain seq x y z
N SER A 1 -4.72 -26.82 37.69
CA SER A 1 -4.04 -25.98 36.69
C SER A 1 -5.11 -25.34 35.83
N ALA A 2 -5.35 -24.03 35.97
CA ALA A 2 -6.37 -23.34 35.19
C ALA A 2 -5.81 -23.01 33.81
N ALA A 3 -6.44 -23.50 32.75
CA ALA A 3 -6.06 -23.19 31.38
C ALA A 3 -6.52 -21.77 31.05
N TYR A 4 -5.57 -20.82 31.02
CA TYR A 4 -5.82 -19.49 30.47
C TYR A 4 -5.83 -19.61 28.94
N SER A 5 -7.01 -19.67 28.34
CA SER A 5 -7.17 -19.59 26.88
C SER A 5 -7.63 -18.19 26.47
N LEU A 6 -7.04 -17.66 25.41
CA LEU A 6 -7.59 -16.49 24.71
C LEU A 6 -8.55 -16.98 23.62
N GLY A 7 -9.81 -16.56 23.69
CA GLY A 7 -10.78 -16.79 22.62
C GLY A 7 -10.49 -15.88 21.41
N ILE A 8 -10.63 -16.42 20.20
CA ILE A 8 -10.50 -15.66 18.95
C ILE A 8 -11.87 -15.14 18.53
N ASN A 9 -11.99 -13.85 18.25
CA ASN A 9 -13.21 -13.26 17.71
C ASN A 9 -13.23 -13.39 16.18
N TYR A 10 -13.81 -14.49 15.69
CA TYR A 10 -13.90 -14.81 14.26
C TYR A 10 -14.51 -13.71 13.37
N ASN A 11 -15.37 -12.83 13.92
CA ASN A 11 -15.99 -11.75 13.13
C ASN A 11 -15.04 -10.57 12.88
N ASN A 12 -14.04 -10.38 13.76
CA ASN A 12 -13.10 -9.26 13.68
C ASN A 12 -11.67 -9.72 13.37
N THR A 13 -11.40 -11.02 13.37
CA THR A 13 -10.08 -11.59 13.09
C THR A 13 -9.97 -11.97 11.62
N LYS A 14 -9.06 -11.31 10.92
CA LYS A 14 -8.60 -11.69 9.59
C LYS A 14 -7.27 -12.44 9.72
N VAL A 15 -7.09 -13.47 8.92
CA VAL A 15 -5.87 -14.29 8.91
C VAL A 15 -5.17 -14.20 7.56
N ILE A 16 -3.85 -14.34 7.58
CA ILE A 16 -3.04 -14.40 6.37
C ILE A 16 -2.28 -15.69 6.40
N ILE A 17 -2.33 -16.37 5.26
CA ILE A 17 -1.56 -17.58 5.03
C ILE A 17 -0.29 -17.12 4.30
N VAL A 18 0.86 -17.49 4.85
CA VAL A 18 2.16 -17.25 4.21
C VAL A 18 2.68 -18.60 3.77
N ASP A 19 2.32 -19.01 2.55
CA ASP A 19 2.84 -20.24 1.94
C ASP A 19 3.95 -19.90 0.95
N ARG A 20 5.20 -20.07 1.39
CA ARG A 20 6.40 -19.74 0.61
C ARG A 20 6.72 -20.78 -0.47
N GLU A 21 6.21 -22.01 -0.34
CA GLU A 21 6.58 -23.11 -1.23
C GLU A 21 5.59 -23.28 -2.39
N HIS A 22 4.32 -22.93 -2.19
CA HIS A 22 3.26 -23.19 -3.16
C HIS A 22 2.64 -21.95 -3.80
N ASP A 23 3.31 -20.79 -3.71
CA ASP A 23 2.84 -19.50 -4.24
C ASP A 23 1.36 -19.24 -3.89
N ASN A 24 1.01 -19.49 -2.62
CA ASN A 24 -0.35 -19.38 -2.12
C ASN A 24 -1.40 -20.04 -3.04
N HIS A 25 -1.19 -21.31 -3.41
CA HIS A 25 -2.10 -22.10 -4.26
C HIS A 25 -3.57 -21.68 -4.10
N ARG A 26 -4.04 -21.00 -5.15
CA ARG A 26 -5.40 -20.53 -5.48
C ARG A 26 -6.48 -20.72 -4.40
N GLU A 27 -7.07 -19.58 -4.02
CA GLU A 27 -8.46 -19.43 -3.54
C GLU A 27 -8.84 -19.94 -2.13
N ILE A 28 -7.92 -20.02 -1.17
CA ILE A 28 -8.37 -20.15 0.24
C ILE A 28 -8.99 -18.82 0.68
N LYS A 29 -10.32 -18.73 0.63
CA LYS A 29 -11.10 -17.54 1.05
C LYS A 29 -11.33 -17.47 2.56
N SER A 30 -11.25 -18.61 3.25
CA SER A 30 -11.50 -18.71 4.69
C SER A 30 -10.79 -19.91 5.30
N ILE A 31 -10.33 -19.77 6.54
CA ILE A 31 -9.91 -20.88 7.40
C ILE A 31 -10.90 -20.96 8.57
N GLY A 32 -11.69 -22.03 8.62
CA GLY A 32 -12.78 -22.16 9.59
C GLY A 32 -13.79 -21.02 9.42
N ARG A 33 -13.92 -20.16 10.44
CA ARG A 33 -14.78 -18.95 10.41
C ARG A 33 -13.99 -17.66 10.17
N CYS A 34 -12.67 -17.71 10.09
CA CYS A 34 -11.85 -16.53 9.84
C CYS A 34 -11.71 -16.27 8.33
N GLU A 35 -11.84 -15.01 7.94
CA GLU A 35 -11.57 -14.56 6.58
C GLU A 35 -10.06 -14.57 6.31
N VAL A 36 -9.67 -15.10 5.15
CA VAL A 36 -8.28 -15.07 4.69
C VAL A 36 -8.08 -13.84 3.81
N VAL A 37 -7.10 -13.01 4.16
CA VAL A 37 -6.66 -11.87 3.34
C VAL A 37 -5.30 -12.14 2.72
N GLN A 38 -5.02 -11.46 1.60
CA GLN A 38 -3.77 -11.61 0.84
C GLN A 38 -2.73 -10.56 1.26
N SER A 39 -3.20 -9.37 1.65
CA SER A 39 -2.37 -8.30 2.17
C SER A 39 -3.14 -7.45 3.17
N PHE A 40 -2.42 -6.76 4.04
CA PHE A 40 -2.96 -5.85 5.04
C PHE A 40 -1.96 -4.77 5.37
N VAL A 41 -2.46 -3.60 5.80
CA VAL A 41 -1.62 -2.55 6.34
C VAL A 41 -1.60 -2.68 7.85
N TYR A 42 -0.42 -2.88 8.42
CA TYR A 42 -0.20 -2.94 9.86
C TYR A 42 0.80 -1.88 10.28
N LEU A 43 0.39 -1.00 11.19
CA LEU A 43 1.21 0.12 11.69
C LEU A 43 1.82 0.97 10.55
N GLY A 44 1.11 1.07 9.42
CA GLY A 44 1.53 1.82 8.24
C GLY A 44 2.38 1.06 7.23
N SER A 45 2.77 -0.19 7.51
CA SER A 45 3.49 -1.06 6.57
C SER A 45 2.52 -2.01 5.85
N LEU A 46 2.57 -2.06 4.52
CA LEU A 46 1.91 -3.12 3.76
C LEU A 46 2.65 -4.43 3.98
N ILE A 47 1.93 -5.42 4.51
CA ILE A 47 2.40 -6.79 4.62
C ILE A 47 1.58 -7.59 3.60
N ASP A 48 2.28 -8.23 2.67
CA ASP A 48 1.69 -9.17 1.72
C ASP A 48 2.18 -10.59 2.01
N ASN A 49 1.55 -11.55 1.35
CA ASN A 49 1.87 -12.97 1.45
C ASN A 49 2.99 -13.41 0.50
N SER A 50 3.61 -12.49 -0.27
CA SER A 50 4.73 -12.79 -1.16
C SER A 50 6.06 -12.93 -0.41
N GLY A 51 6.12 -12.40 0.82
CA GLY A 51 7.34 -12.33 1.61
C GLY A 51 8.36 -11.32 1.11
N SER A 52 8.02 -10.52 0.09
CA SER A 52 8.85 -9.46 -0.49
C SER A 52 8.44 -8.08 0.04
N CYS A 53 9.39 -7.13 0.01
CA CYS A 53 9.11 -5.72 0.30
C CYS A 53 8.75 -4.89 -0.94
N GLU A 54 8.77 -5.50 -2.14
CA GLU A 54 8.59 -4.80 -3.42
C GLU A 54 7.30 -3.98 -3.47
N ASN A 55 6.17 -4.57 -3.04
CA ASN A 55 4.88 -3.91 -3.07
C ASN A 55 4.78 -2.74 -2.08
N GLU A 56 5.35 -2.86 -0.89
CA GLU A 56 5.41 -1.75 0.07
C GLU A 56 6.30 -0.61 -0.44
N ILE A 57 7.45 -0.94 -1.03
CA ILE A 57 8.36 0.06 -1.63
C ILE A 57 7.63 0.80 -2.75
N ARG A 58 7.02 0.07 -3.69
CA ARG A 58 6.22 0.64 -4.78
C ARG A 58 5.13 1.56 -4.25
N ARG A 59 4.36 1.11 -3.25
CA ARG A 59 3.30 1.91 -2.61
C ARG A 59 3.84 3.19 -1.99
N ARG A 60 4.96 3.14 -1.26
CA ARG A 60 5.55 4.34 -0.64
C ARG A 60 6.09 5.33 -1.66
N ILE A 61 6.68 4.84 -2.75
CA ILE A 61 7.11 5.73 -3.84
C ILE A 61 5.90 6.43 -4.44
N GLN A 62 4.82 5.71 -4.74
CA GLN A 62 3.57 6.31 -5.25
C GLN A 62 2.98 7.34 -4.29
N GLN A 63 2.99 7.07 -2.98
CA GLN A 63 2.52 8.04 -1.98
C GLN A 63 3.39 9.31 -1.95
N ALA A 64 4.72 9.17 -1.99
CA ALA A 64 5.64 10.30 -2.04
C ALA A 64 5.46 11.13 -3.34
N GLN A 65 5.27 10.44 -4.45
CA GLN A 65 4.98 11.00 -5.76
C GLN A 65 3.69 11.85 -5.77
N ILE A 66 2.61 11.33 -5.20
CA ILE A 66 1.34 12.06 -5.05
C ILE A 66 1.52 13.26 -4.12
N CYS A 67 2.22 13.08 -3.00
CA CYS A 67 2.50 14.16 -2.05
C CYS A 67 3.27 15.31 -2.72
N LEU A 68 4.31 14.98 -3.50
CA LEU A 68 5.11 15.95 -4.23
C LEU A 68 4.26 16.72 -5.25
N SER A 69 3.46 16.01 -6.05
CA SER A 69 2.56 16.61 -7.03
C SER A 69 1.58 17.59 -6.40
N ASN A 70 0.96 17.19 -5.28
CA ASN A 70 0.04 18.04 -4.52
C ASN A 70 0.74 19.28 -3.94
N SER A 71 1.96 19.12 -3.41
CA SER A 71 2.73 20.23 -2.85
C SER A 71 3.11 21.27 -3.91
N ILE A 72 3.49 20.80 -5.10
CA ILE A 72 3.80 21.65 -6.26
C ILE A 72 2.55 22.39 -6.69
N GLN A 73 1.43 21.69 -6.91
CA GLN A 73 0.15 22.33 -7.26
C GLN A 73 -0.20 23.44 -6.26
N LYS A 74 -0.11 23.16 -4.95
CA LYS A 74 -0.37 24.16 -3.91
C LYS A 74 0.57 25.38 -4.00
N TYR A 75 1.84 25.17 -4.34
CA TYR A 75 2.79 26.26 -4.58
C TYR A 75 2.41 27.09 -5.82
N GLY A 76 1.99 26.44 -6.91
CA GLY A 76 1.51 27.10 -8.13
C GLY A 76 0.28 27.99 -7.89
N GLU A 77 -0.69 27.46 -7.15
CA GLU A 77 -1.89 28.20 -6.70
C GLU A 77 -1.50 29.44 -5.87
N HIS A 78 -0.62 29.26 -4.88
CA HIS A 78 -0.15 30.36 -4.04
C HIS A 78 0.56 31.47 -4.85
N LYS A 79 1.29 31.09 -5.90
CA LYS A 79 2.01 32.02 -6.78
C LYS A 79 1.18 32.53 -7.96
N ARG A 80 -0.09 32.12 -8.08
CA ARG A 80 -1.00 32.47 -9.19
C ARG A 80 -0.37 32.23 -10.57
N LEU A 81 0.41 31.15 -10.68
CA LEU A 81 1.09 30.82 -11.93
C LEU A 81 0.05 30.43 -12.99
N ASN A 82 0.27 30.86 -14.23
CA ASN A 82 -0.61 30.50 -15.33
C ASN A 82 -0.59 28.97 -15.51
N GLN A 83 -1.78 28.36 -15.50
CA GLN A 83 -1.99 26.92 -15.49
C GLN A 83 -1.15 26.19 -16.56
N ARG A 84 -1.03 26.77 -17.77
CA ARG A 84 -0.26 26.16 -18.88
C ARG A 84 1.25 26.15 -18.65
N HIS A 85 1.82 27.26 -18.16
CA HIS A 85 3.27 27.32 -17.87
C HIS A 85 3.62 26.44 -16.67
N PHE A 86 2.68 26.29 -15.75
CA PHE A 86 2.83 25.45 -14.59
C PHE A 86 2.76 23.95 -14.90
N CYS A 87 1.80 23.52 -15.74
CA CYS A 87 1.73 22.13 -16.23
C CYS A 87 3.01 21.74 -16.97
N ASN A 88 3.53 22.60 -17.86
CA ASN A 88 4.78 22.33 -18.58
C ASN A 88 5.99 22.21 -17.64
N PHE A 89 6.07 23.06 -16.60
CA PHE A 89 7.14 22.98 -15.59
C PHE A 89 7.03 21.71 -14.76
N SER A 90 5.82 21.39 -14.29
CA SER A 90 5.50 20.13 -13.61
C SER A 90 5.93 18.94 -14.47
N ASP A 91 5.53 18.89 -15.74
CA ASP A 91 5.83 17.74 -16.60
C ASP A 91 7.34 17.55 -16.85
N VAL A 92 8.12 18.63 -16.91
CA VAL A 92 9.59 18.54 -17.06
C VAL A 92 10.28 18.10 -15.76
N VAL A 93 9.79 18.54 -14.59
CA VAL A 93 10.46 18.32 -13.31
C VAL A 93 9.95 17.07 -12.59
N ILE A 94 8.70 16.68 -12.80
CA ILE A 94 8.03 15.57 -12.13
C ILE A 94 8.10 14.34 -13.01
N THR A 95 7.49 14.35 -14.20
CA THR A 95 7.34 13.18 -15.09
C THR A 95 8.59 12.30 -15.29
N PRO A 96 9.83 12.81 -15.44
CA PRO A 96 11.01 11.94 -15.57
C PRO A 96 11.34 11.09 -14.34
N TYR A 97 10.89 11.47 -13.14
CA TYR A 97 11.07 10.67 -11.91
C TYR A 97 9.94 9.65 -11.69
N PHE A 98 8.90 9.68 -12.53
CA PHE A 98 7.66 8.92 -12.31
C PHE A 98 7.45 7.83 -13.37
N THR A 99 8.16 7.89 -14.50
CA THR A 99 7.95 7.01 -15.67
C THR A 99 8.84 5.75 -15.69
N LYS A 100 9.67 5.51 -14.66
CA LYS A 100 10.68 4.42 -14.64
C LYS A 100 10.56 3.41 -13.48
N LEU A 101 9.38 3.27 -12.88
CA LEU A 101 9.11 2.28 -11.82
C LEU A 101 8.06 1.26 -12.22
#